data_AF-A0A5S9MCJ1-F1
#
_entry.id   AF-A0A5S9MCJ1-F1
#
_cell.length_a   1.000
_cell.length_b   1.000
_cell.length_c   1.000
_cell.angle_alpha   90.00
_cell.angle_beta   90.00
_cell.angle_gamma   90.00
#
_symmetry.space_group_name_H-M   'P 1'
#
loop_
_entity.id
_entity.type
_entity.pdbx_description
1 polymer ?
#
loop_
_entity_poly.entity_id
_entity_poly.type
_entity_poly.pdbx_seq_one_letter_code
_entity_poly.pdbx_strand_id
1 'polypeptide(L)' 'MVSFIRSGAAKRTLPCGLGARDTLRFEARLPLYGQELTKDISPLEGGIGFAVKTDKEADFIGKAALKNKKKRD' A
#
# COMPACT_ATOMS: atom_id res chain seq x y z
N MET A 1 13.91 20.41 4.58
CA MET A 1 13.36 20.03 5.91
C MET A 1 12.93 21.27 6.71
N VAL A 2 13.86 22.15 7.08
CA VAL A 2 13.60 23.32 7.98
C VAL A 2 12.59 24.33 7.38
N SER A 3 12.63 24.56 6.07
CA SER A 3 11.70 25.49 5.40
C SER A 3 10.24 25.07 5.50
N PHE A 4 9.95 23.77 5.40
CA PHE A 4 8.56 23.27 5.40
C PHE A 4 7.94 23.31 6.81
N ILE A 5 8.74 22.97 7.83
CA ILE A 5 8.31 23.05 9.24
C ILE A 5 8.04 24.52 9.63
N ARG A 6 8.88 25.47 9.19
CA ARG A 6 8.65 26.90 9.44
C ARG A 6 7.35 27.40 8.79
N SER A 7 7.08 27.01 7.54
CA SER A 7 5.83 27.37 6.84
C SER A 7 4.58 26.70 7.46
N GLY A 8 4.74 25.54 8.11
CA GLY A 8 3.67 24.80 8.78
C GLY A 8 3.42 25.18 10.24
N ALA A 9 4.14 26.15 10.81
CA ALA A 9 4.06 26.49 12.24
C ALA A 9 2.64 26.91 12.68
N ALA A 10 1.89 27.62 11.83
CA ALA A 10 0.48 27.98 12.08
C ALA A 10 -0.45 26.75 12.15
N LYS A 11 -0.05 25.61 11.59
CA LYS A 11 -0.80 24.35 11.54
C LYS A 11 -0.27 23.27 12.49
N ARG A 12 0.61 23.63 13.45
CA ARG A 12 1.26 22.69 14.39
C ARG A 12 1.92 21.48 13.69
N THR A 13 2.56 21.72 12.55
CA THR A 13 3.27 20.64 11.85
C THR A 13 4.50 20.22 12.65
N LEU A 14 4.57 18.93 12.99
CA LEU A 14 5.67 18.33 13.75
C LEU A 14 6.40 17.27 12.90
N PRO A 15 7.71 17.05 13.13
CA PRO A 15 8.40 15.90 12.54
C PRO A 15 7.85 14.60 13.15
N CYS A 16 7.69 13.57 12.32
CA CYS A 16 7.24 12.24 12.74
C CYS A 16 8.31 11.19 12.41
N GLY A 17 8.53 10.27 13.35
CA GLY A 17 9.46 9.15 13.17
C GLY A 17 8.85 7.98 12.38
N LEU A 18 9.69 7.00 12.04
CA LEU A 18 9.27 5.80 11.30
C LEU A 18 8.30 4.93 12.11
N GLY A 19 8.47 4.82 13.43
CA GLY A 19 7.56 4.05 14.29
C GLY A 19 6.13 4.61 14.27
N ALA A 20 5.98 5.93 14.39
CA ALA A 20 4.67 6.58 14.31
C ALA A 20 3.99 6.33 12.95
N ARG A 21 4.77 6.35 11.86
CA ARG A 21 4.27 5.99 10.53
C ARG A 21 3.80 4.54 10.46
N ASP A 22 4.55 3.61 11.05
CA ASP A 22 4.23 2.19 11.02
C ASP A 22 2.97 1.85 11.85
N THR A 23 2.77 2.51 12.98
CA THR A 23 1.52 2.37 13.76
C THR A 23 0.33 2.91 12.97
N LEU A 24 0.43 4.11 12.41
CA LEU A 24 -0.69 4.73 11.68
C LEU A 24 -1.09 3.95 10.42
N ARG A 25 -0.12 3.44 9.65
CA ARG A 25 -0.42 2.63 8.46
C ARG A 25 -1.10 1.31 8.86
N PHE A 26 -0.69 0.73 9.99
CA PHE A 26 -1.26 -0.53 10.48
C PHE A 26 -2.71 -0.34 10.92
N GLU A 27 -3.00 0.73 11.67
CA GLU A 27 -4.38 1.11 12.06
C GLU A 27 -5.28 1.30 10.83
N ALA A 28 -4.75 1.88 9.76
CA ALA A 28 -5.48 2.08 8.50
C ALA A 28 -5.50 0.84 7.58
N ARG A 29 -4.94 -0.31 8.01
CA ARG A 29 -4.81 -1.55 7.21
C ARG A 29 -4.08 -1.36 5.88
N LEU A 30 -3.07 -0.50 5.86
CA LEU A 30 -2.20 -0.31 4.69
C LEU A 30 -1.04 -1.31 4.75
N PRO A 31 -0.84 -2.14 3.72
CA PRO A 31 0.20 -3.17 3.74
C PRO A 31 1.59 -2.56 3.56
N LEU A 32 2.59 -3.21 4.16
CA LEU A 32 4.01 -2.89 3.98
C LEU A 32 4.72 -3.99 3.17
N TYR A 33 5.53 -3.58 2.19
CA TYR A 33 6.36 -4.52 1.45
C TYR A 33 7.43 -5.13 2.36
N GLY A 34 7.57 -6.46 2.33
CA GLY A 34 8.37 -7.24 3.27
C GLY A 34 7.59 -7.81 4.46
N GLN A 35 6.33 -7.40 4.63
CA GLN A 35 5.41 -7.96 5.65
C GLN A 35 4.15 -8.52 4.99
N GLU A 36 3.15 -7.68 4.72
CA GLU A 36 1.87 -8.11 4.10
C GLU A 36 1.95 -8.22 2.57
N LEU A 37 3.01 -7.66 1.95
CA LEU A 37 3.29 -7.81 0.52
C LEU A 37 4.69 -8.34 0.34
N THR A 38 4.82 -9.51 -0.27
CA THR A 38 6.12 -10.14 -0.56
C THR A 38 6.08 -10.79 -1.94
N LYS A 39 7.14 -11.51 -2.31
CA LYS A 39 7.12 -12.32 -3.54
C LYS A 39 6.15 -13.51 -3.43
N ASP A 40 5.87 -13.94 -2.20
CA ASP A 40 5.08 -15.13 -1.90
C ASP A 40 3.62 -14.81 -1.57
N ILE A 41 3.32 -13.56 -1.20
CA ILE A 41 1.97 -13.07 -0.90
C ILE A 41 1.43 -12.29 -2.10
N SER A 42 0.31 -12.75 -2.68
CA SER A 42 -0.29 -12.05 -3.81
C SER A 42 -1.01 -10.76 -3.36
N PRO A 43 -1.17 -9.77 -4.25
CA PRO A 43 -1.90 -8.54 -3.93
C PRO A 43 -3.38 -8.77 -3.53
N LEU A 44 -3.97 -9.89 -3.94
CA LEU A 44 -5.32 -10.27 -3.53
C LEU A 44 -5.35 -10.70 -2.06
N GLU A 45 -4.38 -11.52 -1.64
CA GLU A 45 -4.19 -11.95 -0.25
C GLU A 45 -3.75 -10.78 0.66
N GLY A 46 -2.94 -9.85 0.13
CA GLY A 46 -2.46 -8.66 0.83
C GLY A 46 -3.49 -7.53 0.99
N GLY A 47 -4.78 -7.79 0.74
CA GLY A 47 -5.86 -6.82 0.97
C GLY A 47 -5.92 -5.63 -0.01
N ILE A 48 -5.11 -5.64 -1.08
CA ILE A 48 -5.06 -4.56 -2.09
C ILE A 48 -5.62 -4.99 -3.44
N GLY A 49 -6.56 -5.95 -3.44
CA GLY A 49 -7.24 -6.40 -4.66
C GLY A 49 -7.94 -5.28 -5.43
N PHE A 50 -8.35 -4.20 -4.74
CA PHE A 50 -8.93 -3.00 -5.39
C PHE A 50 -7.97 -2.32 -6.37
N ALA A 51 -6.65 -2.49 -6.19
CA ALA A 51 -5.63 -1.95 -7.09
C ALA A 51 -5.37 -2.88 -8.31
N VAL A 52 -5.87 -4.12 -8.30
CA VAL A 52 -5.66 -5.10 -9.35
C VAL A 52 -6.85 -5.15 -10.30
N LYS A 53 -6.74 -4.46 -11.44
CA LYS A 53 -7.74 -4.50 -12.51
C LYS A 53 -7.48 -5.65 -13.47
N THR A 54 -7.95 -6.85 -13.14
CA THR A 54 -7.84 -8.06 -13.99
C THR A 54 -8.61 -7.96 -15.31
N ASP A 55 -9.63 -7.11 -15.34
CA ASP A 55 -10.57 -6.99 -16.47
C ASP A 55 -10.22 -5.84 -17.42
N LYS A 56 -9.12 -5.12 -17.18
CA LYS A 56 -8.65 -4.10 -18.14
C LYS A 56 -8.17 -4.77 -19.42
N GLU A 57 -8.40 -4.16 -20.57
CA GLU A 57 -7.97 -4.70 -21.87
C GLU A 57 -6.44 -4.86 -21.94
N ALA A 58 -5.70 -3.83 -21.51
CA ALA A 58 -4.24 -3.85 -21.51
C ALA A 58 -3.66 -5.03 -20.72
N ASP A 59 -2.66 -5.68 -21.28
CA ASP A 59 -1.95 -6.75 -20.58
C ASP A 59 -0.97 -6.19 -19.53
N PHE A 60 -0.65 -6.99 -18.52
CA PHE A 60 0.35 -6.66 -17.51
C PHE A 60 0.95 -7.92 -16.89
N ILE A 61 2.18 -7.79 -16.39
CA ILE A 61 2.90 -8.90 -15.76
C ILE A 61 2.07 -9.46 -14.60
N GLY A 62 1.78 -10.76 -14.65
CA GLY A 62 0.98 -11.46 -13.64
C GLY A 62 -0.53 -11.43 -13.84
N LYS A 63 -1.07 -10.78 -14.89
CA LYS A 63 -2.52 -10.69 -15.15
C LYS A 63 -3.22 -12.04 -15.17
N ALA A 64 -2.70 -13.00 -15.93
CA ALA A 64 -3.29 -14.33 -16.06
C ALA A 64 -3.33 -15.08 -14.72
N ALA A 65 -2.23 -15.05 -13.97
CA ALA A 65 -2.14 -15.69 -12.65
C ALA A 65 -3.14 -15.06 -11.65
N LEU A 66 -3.22 -13.73 -11.61
CA LEU A 66 -4.13 -13.00 -10.72
C LEU A 66 -5.60 -13.20 -11.11
N LYS A 67 -5.91 -13.26 -12.41
CA LYS A 67 -7.26 -13.57 -12.90
C LYS A 67 -7.70 -14.98 -12.51
N ASN A 68 -6.78 -15.94 -12.50
CA ASN A 68 -7.06 -17.31 -12.07
C ASN A 68 -7.25 -17.41 -10.55
N LYS A 69 -6.43 -16.71 -9.74
CA LYS A 69 -6.63 -16.65 -8.27
C LYS A 69 -8.00 -16.06 -7.91
N LYS A 70 -8.38 -14.93 -8.51
CA LYS A 70 -9.68 -14.25 -8.28
C LYS A 70 -10.91 -15.09 -8.63
N LYS A 71 -10.78 -16.14 -9.45
CA LYS A 71 -11.88 -17.06 -9.79
C LYS A 71 -12.02 -18.23 -8.79
N ARG A 72 -10.99 -18.50 -8.01
CA ARG A 72 -10.93 -19.63 -7.06
C ARG A 72 -11.42 -19.26 -5.66
N ASP A 73 -11.41 -17.96 -5.35
CA ASP A 73 -12.02 -17.36 -4.16
C ASP A 73 -13.50 -17.02 -4.44
#